data_AF-A0A315W2F6-F1
#
_entry.id   AF-A0A315W2F6-F1
#
_cell.length_a   1.000
_cell.length_b   1.000
_cell.length_c   1.000
_cell.angle_alpha   90.00
_cell.angle_beta   90.00
_cell.angle_gamma   90.00
#
_symmetry.space_group_name_H-M   'P 1'
#
loop_
_entity.id
_entity.type
_entity.pdbx_description
1 polymer ?
#
loop_
_entity_poly.entity_id
_entity_poly.type
_entity_poly.pdbx_seq_one_letter_code
_entity_poly.pdbx_strand_id
1 'polypeptide(L)'
;MESDVQRLERQILDEKDKIHERDSTIREILMYLQKEEQAETRTKETNVSTKITILDPETGKDMSPYDAYLKGLIDRQQYIHLQELECDWEEITSMGPDGETSVLLDRKSDKTKQPKFTSVTQTPNSSAKSPSLGLTTATETQPIAGIMDTYTDTCFTIRNATLCKLIDPTTAQRLLEAQAATGGITDISNKERYKVSKAAQRGLIEDSQVQRLLNAEKAFTGVEDPMTKECLSVGEAVQKGWMPKDSAIRHMEAQYLTGGL
;
A
#
# COMPACT_ATOMS: atom_id res chain seq x y z
N MET A 1 -53.26 -55.81 6.24
CA MET A 1 -52.34 -55.47 7.34
C MET A 1 -50.95 -55.52 6.76
N GLU A 2 -50.27 -54.39 6.74
CA GLU A 2 -48.87 -54.32 6.34
C GLU A 2 -48.07 -55.18 7.32
N SER A 3 -47.18 -56.05 6.83
CA SER A 3 -46.42 -56.93 7.71
C SER A 3 -45.35 -56.12 8.45
N ASP A 4 -45.01 -56.50 9.67
CA ASP A 4 -43.96 -55.81 10.45
C ASP A 4 -42.63 -55.76 9.70
N VAL A 5 -42.37 -56.75 8.83
CA VAL A 5 -41.21 -56.80 7.94
C VAL A 5 -41.24 -55.65 6.91
N GLN A 6 -42.37 -55.41 6.25
CA GLN A 6 -42.50 -54.33 5.26
C GLN A 6 -42.36 -52.95 5.90
N ARG A 7 -42.79 -52.81 7.16
CA ARG A 7 -42.62 -51.57 7.92
C ARG A 7 -41.15 -51.31 8.27
N LEU A 8 -40.43 -52.35 8.68
CA LEU A 8 -38.99 -52.27 8.96
C LEU A 8 -38.17 -51.99 7.69
N GLU A 9 -38.51 -52.60 6.56
CA GLU A 9 -37.84 -52.36 5.28
C GLU A 9 -37.95 -50.91 4.82
N ARG A 10 -39.13 -50.29 4.96
CA ARG A 10 -39.29 -48.85 4.68
C ARG A 10 -38.49 -47.99 5.64
N GLN A 11 -38.49 -48.34 6.92
CA GLN A 11 -37.74 -47.57 7.92
C GLN A 11 -36.22 -47.63 7.67
N ILE A 12 -35.70 -48.79 7.26
CA ILE A 12 -34.29 -48.95 6.88
C ILE A 12 -33.97 -48.13 5.63
N LEU A 13 -34.86 -48.09 4.65
CA LEU A 13 -34.66 -47.28 3.43
C LEU A 13 -34.62 -45.78 3.76
N ASP A 14 -35.56 -45.30 4.58
CA ASP A 14 -35.60 -43.91 5.05
C ASP A 14 -34.35 -43.53 5.86
N GLU A 15 -33.87 -44.43 6.74
CA GLU A 15 -32.64 -44.19 7.49
C GLU A 15 -31.41 -44.20 6.58
N LYS A 16 -31.37 -45.08 5.58
CA LYS A 16 -30.29 -45.13 4.60
C LYS A 16 -30.21 -43.84 3.77
N ASP A 17 -31.35 -43.29 3.38
CA ASP A 17 -31.41 -42.02 2.65
C ASP A 17 -30.93 -40.85 3.52
N LYS A 18 -31.32 -40.82 4.80
CA LYS A 18 -30.82 -39.83 5.78
C LYS A 18 -29.32 -39.94 6.04
N ILE A 19 -28.78 -41.16 6.07
CA ILE A 19 -27.34 -41.39 6.19
C ILE A 19 -26.63 -40.85 4.95
N HIS A 20 -27.16 -41.14 3.76
CA HIS A 20 -26.59 -40.63 2.50
C HIS A 20 -26.58 -39.11 2.43
N GLU A 21 -27.63 -38.46 2.90
CA GLU A 21 -27.73 -36.99 2.96
C GLU A 21 -26.70 -36.42 3.94
N ARG A 22 -26.59 -37.00 5.14
CA ARG A 22 -25.57 -36.63 6.13
C ARG A 22 -24.15 -36.81 5.61
N ASP A 23 -23.86 -37.92 4.94
CA ASP A 23 -22.56 -38.18 4.33
C ASP A 23 -22.25 -37.18 3.22
N SER A 24 -23.26 -36.70 2.50
CA SER A 24 -23.11 -35.63 1.52
C SER A 24 -22.75 -34.31 2.18
N THR A 25 -23.46 -33.93 3.26
CA THR A 25 -23.16 -32.71 4.02
C THR A 25 -21.77 -32.77 4.65
N ILE A 26 -21.35 -33.93 5.17
CA ILE A 26 -20.01 -34.11 5.74
C ILE A 26 -18.94 -33.89 4.66
N ARG A 27 -19.12 -34.47 3.46
CA ARG A 27 -18.18 -34.25 2.35
C ARG A 27 -18.09 -32.79 1.95
N GLU A 28 -19.22 -32.09 1.91
CA GLU A 28 -19.27 -30.68 1.57
C GLU A 28 -18.58 -29.82 2.64
N ILE A 29 -18.84 -30.06 3.93
CA ILE A 29 -18.17 -29.37 5.04
C ILE A 29 -16.67 -29.64 5.03
N LEU A 30 -16.24 -30.86 4.76
CA LEU A 30 -14.80 -31.18 4.65
C LEU A 30 -14.14 -30.45 3.47
N MET A 31 -14.83 -30.29 2.33
CA MET A 31 -14.33 -29.45 1.23
C MET A 31 -14.24 -27.98 1.64
N TYR A 32 -15.22 -27.45 2.40
CA TYR A 32 -15.15 -26.09 2.92
C TYR A 32 -14.01 -25.90 3.91
N LEU A 33 -13.83 -26.82 4.86
CA LEU A 33 -12.73 -26.77 5.84
C LEU A 33 -11.37 -26.87 5.16
N GLN A 34 -11.21 -27.71 4.13
CA GLN A 34 -9.95 -27.81 3.39
C GLN A 34 -9.67 -26.54 2.55
N LYS A 35 -10.73 -25.89 2.02
CA LYS A 35 -10.62 -24.60 1.33
C LYS A 35 -10.28 -23.47 2.31
N GLU A 36 -10.81 -23.53 3.53
CA GLU A 36 -10.56 -22.57 4.61
C GLU A 36 -9.15 -22.75 5.21
N GLU A 37 -8.69 -23.99 5.41
CA GLU A 37 -7.31 -24.33 5.82
C GLU A 37 -6.28 -23.87 4.78
N GLN A 38 -6.61 -23.92 3.49
CA GLN A 38 -5.76 -23.32 2.45
C GLN A 38 -5.86 -21.79 2.36
N ALA A 39 -6.94 -21.20 2.88
CA ALA A 39 -7.10 -19.76 3.01
C ALA A 39 -6.45 -19.20 4.29
N GLU A 40 -6.13 -20.05 5.27
CA GLU A 40 -5.34 -19.70 6.45
C GLU A 40 -3.88 -19.41 6.04
N THR A 41 -3.65 -18.14 5.71
CA THR A 41 -2.40 -17.38 5.84
C THR A 41 -1.12 -18.18 5.63
N ARG A 42 -0.78 -18.44 4.37
CA ARG A 42 0.60 -18.76 4.01
C ARG A 42 1.45 -17.50 4.17
N THR A 43 2.10 -17.33 5.32
CA THR A 43 3.09 -16.28 5.48
C THR A 43 4.36 -16.64 4.71
N LYS A 44 4.86 -15.72 3.90
CA LYS A 44 6.22 -15.80 3.34
C LYS A 44 7.00 -14.61 3.88
N GLU A 45 8.10 -14.92 4.54
CA GLU A 45 9.05 -13.95 5.09
C GLU A 45 10.24 -13.84 4.14
N THR A 46 10.44 -12.65 3.56
CA THR A 46 11.62 -12.34 2.75
C THR A 46 12.39 -11.19 3.37
N ASN A 47 13.67 -11.44 3.66
CA ASN A 47 14.57 -10.45 4.26
C ASN A 47 15.29 -9.67 3.15
N VAL A 48 15.14 -8.34 3.14
CA VAL A 48 15.90 -7.43 2.27
C VAL A 48 16.78 -6.57 3.17
N SER A 49 18.04 -7.00 3.37
CA SER A 49 19.04 -6.27 4.17
C SER A 49 20.04 -5.57 3.26
N THR A 50 20.25 -4.28 3.49
CA THR A 50 21.31 -3.51 2.81
C THR A 50 22.48 -3.34 3.77
N LYS A 51 23.50 -4.20 3.64
CA LYS A 51 24.72 -4.14 4.46
C LYS A 51 25.78 -3.29 3.77
N ILE A 52 26.28 -2.27 4.45
CA ILE A 52 27.30 -1.37 3.91
C ILE A 52 28.68 -1.84 4.36
N THR A 53 29.64 -1.84 3.43
CA THR A 53 31.03 -2.17 3.70
C THR A 53 31.93 -1.14 3.05
N ILE A 54 33.07 -0.86 3.68
CA ILE A 54 34.07 0.10 3.23
C ILE A 54 35.35 -0.67 2.94
N LEU A 55 36.00 -0.35 1.84
CA LEU A 55 37.26 -0.98 1.45
C LEU A 55 38.43 -0.28 2.15
N ASP A 56 39.20 -1.04 2.92
CA ASP A 56 40.41 -0.57 3.57
C ASP A 56 41.50 -0.29 2.51
N PRO A 57 41.98 0.96 2.37
CA PRO A 57 42.94 1.33 1.33
C PRO A 57 44.33 0.71 1.53
N GLU A 58 44.69 0.29 2.75
CA GLU A 58 46.00 -0.31 3.02
C GLU A 58 46.01 -1.83 2.79
N THR A 59 44.90 -2.48 3.08
CA THR A 59 44.80 -3.95 3.04
C THR A 59 43.96 -4.48 1.89
N GLY A 60 43.19 -3.61 1.22
CA GLY A 60 42.26 -3.96 0.14
C GLY A 60 41.06 -4.81 0.60
N LYS A 61 40.83 -4.92 1.91
CA LYS A 61 39.77 -5.75 2.49
C LYS A 61 38.54 -4.92 2.86
N ASP A 62 37.38 -5.53 2.73
CA ASP A 62 36.13 -4.96 3.21
C ASP A 62 36.11 -4.92 4.75
N MET A 63 35.61 -3.83 5.29
CA MET A 63 35.43 -3.59 6.72
C MET A 63 34.12 -2.86 7.01
N SER A 64 33.68 -2.90 8.26
CA SER A 64 32.45 -2.21 8.66
C SER A 64 32.67 -0.69 8.70
N PRO A 65 31.59 0.12 8.54
CA PRO A 65 31.67 1.56 8.79
C PRO A 65 32.22 1.90 10.18
N TYR A 66 31.95 1.08 11.18
CA TYR A 66 32.48 1.25 12.54
C TYR A 66 34.00 1.09 12.62
N ASP A 67 34.55 0.06 11.96
CA ASP A 67 36.00 -0.17 11.91
C ASP A 67 36.71 0.94 11.13
N ALA A 68 36.10 1.41 10.04
CA ALA A 68 36.62 2.54 9.26
C ALA A 68 36.65 3.85 10.07
N TYR A 69 35.64 4.08 10.91
CA TYR A 69 35.61 5.21 11.84
C TYR A 69 36.73 5.12 12.88
N LEU A 70 36.94 3.94 13.47
CA LEU A 70 38.03 3.71 14.43
C LEU A 70 39.42 3.90 13.80
N LYS A 71 39.59 3.53 12.53
CA LYS A 71 40.82 3.78 11.77
C LYS A 71 40.96 5.22 11.27
N GLY A 72 39.95 6.07 11.49
CA GLY A 72 39.95 7.47 11.03
C GLY A 72 39.83 7.62 9.50
N LEU A 73 39.39 6.57 8.79
CA LEU A 73 39.16 6.59 7.34
C LEU A 73 37.89 7.35 6.96
N ILE A 74 36.93 7.40 7.89
CA ILE A 74 35.70 8.18 7.78
C ILE A 74 35.52 9.03 9.03
N ASP A 75 34.89 10.19 8.87
CA ASP A 75 34.56 11.04 10.01
C ASP A 75 33.29 10.55 10.74
N ARG A 76 32.99 11.17 11.89
CA ARG A 76 31.80 10.82 12.69
C ARG A 76 30.50 11.04 11.93
N GLN A 77 30.44 12.04 11.05
CA GLN A 77 29.22 12.38 10.31
C GLN A 77 28.95 11.35 9.20
N GLN A 78 30.00 10.94 8.50
CA GLN A 78 29.99 9.86 7.51
C GLN A 78 29.65 8.52 8.16
N TYR A 79 30.20 8.22 9.33
CA TYR A 79 29.85 7.00 10.08
C TYR A 79 28.35 6.95 10.41
N ILE A 80 27.79 8.03 10.96
CA ILE A 80 26.35 8.12 11.29
C ILE A 80 25.50 7.96 10.03
N HIS A 81 25.87 8.66 8.95
CA HIS A 81 25.16 8.57 7.67
C HIS A 81 25.17 7.14 7.09
N LEU A 82 26.31 6.46 7.11
CA LEU A 82 26.40 5.07 6.64
C LEU A 82 25.59 4.12 7.55
N GLN A 83 25.54 4.37 8.85
CA GLN A 83 24.74 3.59 9.78
C GLN A 83 23.22 3.80 9.59
N GLU A 84 22.81 4.99 9.14
CA GLU A 84 21.41 5.30 8.78
C GLU A 84 21.00 4.60 7.48
N LEU A 85 21.93 4.45 6.53
CA LEU A 85 21.68 3.78 5.25
C LEU A 85 21.65 2.24 5.37
N GLU A 86 22.20 1.68 6.44
CA GLU A 86 22.01 0.26 6.76
C GLU A 86 20.60 0.00 7.29
N CYS A 87 19.75 -0.60 6.45
CA CYS A 87 18.39 -1.00 6.79
C CYS A 87 18.21 -2.52 6.70
N ASP A 88 17.55 -3.09 7.69
CA ASP A 88 17.08 -4.48 7.71
C ASP A 88 15.55 -4.48 7.60
N TRP A 89 15.06 -4.64 6.36
CA TRP A 89 13.62 -4.73 6.09
C TRP A 89 13.19 -6.19 6.04
N GLU A 90 12.15 -6.52 6.79
CA GLU A 90 11.47 -7.80 6.75
C GLU A 90 10.12 -7.61 6.04
N GLU A 91 9.94 -8.25 4.89
CA GLU A 91 8.66 -8.28 4.21
C GLU A 91 7.85 -9.47 4.70
N ILE A 92 6.74 -9.19 5.37
CA ILE A 92 5.74 -10.18 5.77
C ILE A 92 4.61 -10.14 4.77
N THR A 93 4.50 -11.19 3.96
CA THR A 93 3.38 -11.34 3.03
C THR A 93 2.38 -12.33 3.60
N SER A 94 1.14 -11.90 3.84
CA SER A 94 0.03 -12.73 4.28
C SER A 94 -1.04 -12.84 3.19
N MET A 95 -1.53 -14.06 2.96
CA MET A 95 -2.67 -14.30 2.08
C MET A 95 -3.95 -14.32 2.93
N GLY A 96 -4.86 -13.39 2.67
CA GLY A 96 -6.19 -13.35 3.27
C GLY A 96 -7.30 -13.64 2.25
N PRO A 97 -8.56 -13.79 2.71
CA PRO A 97 -9.71 -14.01 1.83
C PRO A 97 -9.94 -12.87 0.80
N ASP A 98 -9.38 -11.69 1.04
CA ASP A 98 -9.49 -10.50 0.19
C ASP A 98 -8.24 -10.23 -0.68
N GLY A 99 -7.23 -11.11 -0.66
CA GLY A 99 -6.02 -11.01 -1.48
C GLY A 99 -4.70 -11.09 -0.70
N GLU A 100 -3.59 -10.84 -1.41
CA GLU A 100 -2.23 -10.82 -0.87
C GLU A 100 -1.96 -9.46 -0.20
N THR A 101 -1.53 -9.48 1.06
CA THR A 101 -1.16 -8.28 1.82
C THR A 101 0.31 -8.38 2.24
N SER A 102 1.15 -7.48 1.75
CA SER A 102 2.58 -7.40 2.11
C SER A 102 2.85 -6.21 3.04
N VAL A 103 3.59 -6.45 4.12
CA VAL A 103 3.99 -5.44 5.10
C VAL A 103 5.51 -5.44 5.25
N LEU A 104 6.16 -4.29 5.05
CA LEU A 104 7.58 -4.11 5.31
C LEU A 104 7.79 -3.60 6.74
N LEU A 105 8.53 -4.36 7.55
CA LEU A 105 8.90 -4.00 8.92
C LEU A 105 10.39 -3.70 9.01
N ASP A 106 10.75 -2.58 9.64
CA ASP A 106 12.15 -2.27 9.99
C ASP A 106 12.51 -2.89 11.34
N ARG A 107 13.46 -3.82 11.34
CA ARG A 107 13.87 -4.55 12.55
C ARG A 107 14.67 -3.69 13.53
N LYS A 108 15.21 -2.55 13.08
CA LYS A 108 16.05 -1.66 13.90
C LYS A 108 15.22 -0.77 14.83
N SER A 109 13.94 -0.57 14.51
CA SER A 109 13.00 0.26 15.28
C SER A 109 12.33 -0.46 16.46
N ASP A 110 12.63 -1.74 16.73
CA ASP A 110 11.98 -2.51 17.79
C ASP A 110 12.58 -2.30 19.19
N LYS A 111 12.53 -1.05 19.66
CA LYS A 111 12.41 -0.77 21.09
C LYS A 111 11.25 0.18 21.31
N THR A 112 10.12 -0.40 21.71
CA THR A 112 8.87 0.22 22.16
C THR A 112 7.87 0.62 21.07
N LYS A 113 7.02 -0.33 20.70
CA LYS A 113 5.57 -0.34 21.02
C LYS A 113 4.90 -1.45 20.22
N GLN A 114 4.14 -2.30 20.90
CA GLN A 114 3.34 -3.35 20.26
C GLN A 114 2.44 -2.78 19.15
N PRO A 115 2.25 -3.52 18.05
CA PRO A 115 1.33 -3.11 17.00
C PRO A 115 -0.10 -3.19 17.54
N LYS A 116 -0.79 -2.05 17.57
CA LYS A 116 -2.22 -2.00 17.85
C LYS A 116 -2.96 -2.26 16.54
N PHE A 117 -3.70 -3.37 16.50
CA PHE A 117 -4.70 -3.63 15.47
C PHE A 117 -5.69 -2.47 15.41
N THR A 118 -5.85 -1.87 14.23
CA THR A 118 -6.95 -0.93 13.96
C THR A 118 -7.86 -1.55 12.92
N SER A 119 -8.93 -2.17 13.40
CA SER A 119 -10.09 -2.51 12.58
C SER A 119 -10.78 -1.20 12.16
N VAL A 120 -10.94 -0.98 10.86
CA VAL A 120 -11.68 0.17 10.32
C VAL A 120 -13.14 -0.25 10.14
N THR A 121 -14.02 0.27 10.99
CA THR A 121 -15.46 0.30 10.76
C THR A 121 -15.84 1.66 10.18
N GLN A 122 -16.54 1.64 9.04
CA GLN A 122 -17.06 2.81 8.31
C GLN A 122 -18.17 3.54 9.09
N THR A 123 -18.28 4.86 8.94
CA THR A 123 -19.58 5.58 8.86
C THR A 123 -19.43 6.93 8.11
N PRO A 124 -20.51 7.50 7.52
CA PRO A 124 -20.45 8.52 6.47
C PRO A 124 -20.75 9.97 6.91
N ASN A 125 -20.32 10.92 6.05
CA ASN A 125 -20.79 12.30 5.83
C ASN A 125 -20.67 13.37 6.95
N SER A 126 -19.97 14.47 6.64
CA SER A 126 -20.56 15.82 6.38
C SER A 126 -19.53 16.97 6.54
N SER A 127 -19.96 18.14 6.09
CA SER A 127 -19.22 19.32 5.62
C SER A 127 -18.60 20.27 6.67
N ALA A 128 -17.45 20.84 6.27
CA ALA A 128 -17.01 22.24 6.39
C ALA A 128 -16.50 22.83 7.73
N LYS A 129 -15.48 23.71 7.53
CA LYS A 129 -14.95 24.83 8.33
C LYS A 129 -13.76 24.58 9.26
N SER A 130 -12.63 25.20 8.89
CA SER A 130 -11.53 25.67 9.73
C SER A 130 -11.99 26.77 10.72
N PRO A 131 -11.25 27.16 11.79
CA PRO A 131 -9.78 27.24 11.89
C PRO A 131 -9.10 26.91 13.25
N SER A 132 -7.76 26.88 13.25
CA SER A 132 -6.81 27.48 14.23
C SER A 132 -5.59 26.60 14.55
N LEU A 133 -4.46 27.27 14.78
CA LEU A 133 -3.13 26.70 14.99
C LEU A 133 -3.03 25.89 16.29
N GLY A 134 -2.33 24.76 16.22
CA GLY A 134 -1.89 24.01 17.40
C GLY A 134 -1.06 22.80 16.99
N LEU A 135 0.24 22.87 17.23
CA LEU A 135 1.13 21.71 17.22
C LEU A 135 0.69 20.77 18.35
N THR A 136 0.12 19.60 18.03
CA THR A 136 0.26 18.33 18.77
C THR A 136 -0.67 17.23 18.22
N THR A 137 -0.07 16.07 17.98
CA THR A 137 -0.63 14.71 18.16
C THR A 137 -1.90 14.28 17.40
N ALA A 138 -1.66 13.33 16.48
CA ALA A 138 -2.50 12.19 16.10
C ALA A 138 -3.71 12.42 15.17
N THR A 139 -3.78 11.53 14.17
CA THR A 139 -4.97 11.10 13.41
C THR A 139 -5.63 12.10 12.45
N GLU A 140 -4.88 12.53 11.44
CA GLU A 140 -5.34 12.48 10.05
C GLU A 140 -4.13 12.06 9.22
N THR A 141 -4.16 10.90 8.57
CA THR A 141 -3.12 10.50 7.63
C THR A 141 -3.29 11.36 6.37
N GLN A 142 -2.94 12.64 6.47
CA GLN A 142 -2.98 13.55 5.34
C GLN A 142 -1.92 13.11 4.33
N PRO A 143 -2.22 13.17 3.02
CA PRO A 143 -1.25 12.81 1.99
C PRO A 143 0.04 13.59 2.13
N ILE A 144 1.17 12.92 1.88
CA ILE A 144 2.52 13.45 2.02
C ILE A 144 2.61 14.74 1.19
N ALA A 145 2.59 15.91 1.83
CA ALA A 145 2.56 17.19 1.13
C ALA A 145 3.96 17.64 0.67
N GLY A 146 5.01 17.21 1.38
CA GLY A 146 6.37 17.71 1.18
C GLY A 146 7.46 16.88 1.84
N ILE A 147 8.71 17.28 1.59
CA ILE A 147 9.91 16.63 2.11
C ILE A 147 10.64 17.63 3.01
N MET A 148 10.89 17.23 4.25
CA MET A 148 11.58 18.06 5.23
C MET A 148 13.07 17.73 5.21
N ASP A 149 13.90 18.75 5.08
CA ASP A 149 15.32 18.65 5.34
C ASP A 149 15.56 18.72 6.86
N THR A 150 16.08 17.64 7.44
CA THR A 150 16.31 17.51 8.88
C THR A 150 17.46 18.37 9.41
N TYR A 151 18.29 18.92 8.52
CA TYR A 151 19.38 19.82 8.92
C TYR A 151 18.94 21.27 9.01
N THR A 152 17.96 21.67 8.19
CA THR A 152 17.50 23.07 8.08
C THR A 152 16.07 23.25 8.57
N ASP A 153 15.41 22.19 9.02
CA ASP A 153 13.98 22.11 9.37
C ASP A 153 13.05 22.75 8.31
N THR A 154 13.51 22.77 7.05
CA THR A 154 12.81 23.42 5.96
C THR A 154 12.05 22.39 5.13
N CYS A 155 10.76 22.66 4.90
CA CYS A 155 9.92 21.81 4.06
C CYS A 155 9.98 22.26 2.60
N PHE A 156 10.29 21.32 1.71
CA PHE A 156 10.34 21.51 0.26
C PHE A 156 9.19 20.77 -0.42
N THR A 157 8.67 21.35 -1.52
CA THR A 157 7.78 20.64 -2.45
C THR A 157 8.50 19.43 -3.03
N ILE A 158 7.76 18.39 -3.43
CA ILE A 158 8.38 17.17 -4.00
C ILE A 158 9.30 17.54 -5.18
N ARG A 159 8.88 18.48 -6.03
CA ARG A 159 9.70 19.04 -7.10
C ARG A 159 10.99 19.69 -6.58
N ASN A 160 10.90 20.62 -5.63
CA ASN A 160 12.08 21.31 -5.09
C ASN A 160 13.02 20.34 -4.38
N ALA A 161 12.48 19.37 -3.64
CA ALA A 161 13.25 18.34 -2.98
C ALA A 161 14.01 17.45 -3.98
N THR A 162 13.41 17.18 -5.15
CA THR A 162 14.09 16.47 -6.25
C THR A 162 15.24 17.30 -6.81
N LEU A 163 15.05 18.60 -7.00
CA LEU A 163 16.10 19.52 -7.47
C LEU A 163 17.25 19.65 -6.45
N CYS A 164 16.93 19.64 -5.16
CA CYS A 164 17.89 19.65 -4.06
C CYS A 164 18.51 18.27 -3.78
N LYS A 165 18.16 17.22 -4.53
CA LYS A 165 18.60 15.83 -4.34
C LYS A 165 18.33 15.27 -2.94
N LEU A 166 17.30 15.79 -2.27
CA LEU A 166 16.80 15.27 -0.99
C LEU A 166 16.03 13.95 -1.17
N ILE A 167 15.54 13.70 -2.38
CA ILE A 167 14.84 12.48 -2.77
C ILE A 167 15.28 12.07 -4.17
N ASP A 168 15.29 10.76 -4.44
CA ASP A 168 15.56 10.27 -5.78
C ASP A 168 14.37 10.59 -6.73
N PRO A 169 14.63 10.83 -8.03
CA PRO A 169 13.59 11.16 -8.99
C PRO A 169 12.50 10.09 -9.14
N THR A 170 12.83 8.82 -8.89
CA THR A 170 11.88 7.70 -9.04
C THR A 170 10.86 7.70 -7.90
N THR A 171 11.31 7.89 -6.66
CA THR A 171 10.44 7.98 -5.50
C THR A 171 9.63 9.27 -5.54
N ALA A 172 10.23 10.40 -5.93
CA ALA A 172 9.51 11.65 -6.16
C ALA A 172 8.37 11.48 -7.16
N GLN A 173 8.61 10.79 -8.27
CA GLN A 173 7.58 10.47 -9.26
C GLN A 173 6.45 9.62 -8.68
N ARG A 174 6.78 8.57 -7.92
CA ARG A 174 5.78 7.69 -7.28
C ARG A 174 4.92 8.45 -6.26
N LEU A 175 5.51 9.34 -5.48
CA LEU A 175 4.78 10.18 -4.53
C LEU A 175 3.78 11.10 -5.24
N LEU A 176 4.19 11.73 -6.35
CA LEU A 176 3.29 12.57 -7.14
C LEU A 176 2.15 11.76 -7.77
N GLU A 177 2.42 10.54 -8.24
CA GLU A 177 1.37 9.64 -8.76
C GLU A 177 0.37 9.23 -7.68
N ALA A 178 0.84 8.92 -6.47
CA ALA A 178 -0.03 8.60 -5.35
C ALA A 178 -0.90 9.81 -4.95
N GLN A 179 -0.34 11.02 -4.95
CA GLN A 179 -1.12 12.24 -4.73
C GLN A 179 -2.19 12.46 -5.83
N ALA A 180 -1.80 12.31 -7.10
CA ALA A 180 -2.74 12.46 -8.21
C ALA A 180 -3.88 11.43 -8.11
N ALA A 181 -3.57 10.17 -7.82
CA ALA A 181 -4.53 9.09 -7.63
C ALA A 181 -5.41 9.23 -6.37
N THR A 182 -5.07 10.12 -5.45
CA THR A 182 -5.86 10.44 -4.24
C THR A 182 -6.59 11.78 -4.36
N GLY A 183 -6.68 12.34 -5.58
CA GLY A 183 -7.47 13.53 -5.88
C GLY A 183 -6.67 14.81 -6.16
N GLY A 184 -5.37 14.71 -6.41
CA GLY A 184 -4.55 15.82 -6.92
C GLY A 184 -3.29 16.13 -6.12
N ILE A 185 -2.49 17.06 -6.64
CA ILE A 185 -1.20 17.46 -6.08
C ILE A 185 -1.40 18.45 -4.95
N THR A 186 -0.75 18.21 -3.81
CA THR A 186 -0.88 19.08 -2.62
C THR A 186 0.23 20.12 -2.60
N ASP A 187 -0.12 21.39 -2.39
CA ASP A 187 0.83 22.47 -2.17
C ASP A 187 1.11 22.65 -0.67
N ILE A 188 2.37 22.64 -0.27
CA ILE A 188 2.78 22.75 1.14
C ILE A 188 2.49 24.14 1.69
N SER A 189 2.57 25.17 0.84
CA SER A 189 2.53 26.57 1.25
C SER A 189 1.16 26.96 1.80
N ASN A 190 0.10 26.41 1.21
CA ASN A 190 -1.29 26.71 1.58
C ASN A 190 -2.08 25.45 1.99
N LYS A 191 -1.48 24.26 1.92
CA LYS A 191 -2.10 22.96 2.21
C LYS A 191 -3.32 22.66 1.35
N GLU A 192 -3.47 23.31 0.19
CA GLU A 192 -4.54 23.05 -0.75
C GLU A 192 -4.13 21.98 -1.77
N ARG A 193 -5.12 21.22 -2.24
CA ARG A 193 -4.95 20.24 -3.32
C ARG A 193 -5.41 20.81 -4.65
N TYR A 194 -4.62 20.55 -5.69
CA TYR A 194 -4.89 21.02 -7.05
C TYR A 194 -4.91 19.87 -8.04
N LYS A 195 -5.82 19.96 -9.02
CA LYS A 195 -5.80 19.09 -10.20
C LYS A 195 -4.46 19.20 -10.91
N VAL A 196 -4.05 18.13 -11.60
CA VAL A 196 -2.73 18.04 -12.25
C VAL A 196 -2.49 19.24 -13.20
N SER A 197 -3.48 19.61 -14.01
CA SER A 197 -3.38 20.76 -14.92
C SER A 197 -3.11 22.09 -14.20
N LYS A 198 -3.70 22.30 -13.02
CA LYS A 198 -3.51 23.53 -12.23
C LYS A 198 -2.19 23.49 -11.45
N ALA A 199 -1.77 22.31 -11.02
CA ALA A 199 -0.48 22.08 -10.37
C ALA A 199 0.70 22.37 -11.31
N ALA A 200 0.58 22.00 -12.60
CA ALA A 200 1.57 22.33 -13.63
C ALA A 200 1.71 23.83 -13.84
N GLN A 201 0.59 24.55 -13.97
CA GLN A 201 0.58 26.03 -14.12
C GLN A 201 1.21 26.76 -12.94
N ARG A 202 1.17 26.15 -11.74
CA ARG A 202 1.80 26.68 -10.53
C ARG A 202 3.26 26.25 -10.35
N GLY A 203 3.79 25.41 -11.23
CA GLY A 203 5.14 24.89 -11.12
C GLY A 203 5.34 23.93 -9.95
N LEU A 204 4.28 23.27 -9.47
CA LEU A 204 4.40 22.23 -8.43
C LEU A 204 4.94 20.90 -9.00
N ILE A 205 4.75 20.70 -10.30
CA ILE A 205 5.18 19.53 -11.08
C ILE A 205 5.85 19.98 -12.38
N GLU A 206 6.65 19.11 -12.98
CA GLU A 206 7.25 19.37 -14.29
C GLU A 206 6.29 18.99 -15.44
N ASP A 207 6.40 19.69 -16.57
CA ASP A 207 5.59 19.42 -17.76
C ASP A 207 5.78 17.98 -18.28
N SER A 208 6.99 17.42 -18.09
CA SER A 208 7.34 16.04 -18.42
C SER A 208 6.50 15.01 -17.65
N GLN A 209 6.03 15.35 -16.45
CA GLN A 209 5.30 14.45 -15.56
C GLN A 209 3.78 14.53 -15.76
N VAL A 210 3.27 15.59 -16.40
CA VAL A 210 1.84 15.92 -16.51
C VAL A 210 1.02 14.77 -17.08
N GLN A 211 1.45 14.18 -18.20
CA GLN A 211 0.69 13.09 -18.86
C GLN A 211 0.57 11.86 -17.95
N ARG A 212 1.65 11.52 -17.27
CA ARG A 212 1.70 10.36 -16.36
C ARG A 212 0.83 10.59 -15.12
N LEU A 213 0.85 11.81 -14.58
CA LEU A 213 0.02 12.20 -13.44
C LEU A 213 -1.47 12.32 -13.80
N LEU A 214 -1.82 12.77 -15.00
CA LEU A 214 -3.20 12.76 -15.49
C LEU A 214 -3.76 11.34 -15.60
N ASN A 215 -2.93 10.37 -15.98
CA ASN A 215 -3.34 8.97 -15.99
C ASN A 215 -3.58 8.43 -14.57
N ALA A 216 -2.75 8.84 -13.59
CA ALA A 216 -2.98 8.51 -12.19
C ALA A 216 -4.23 9.19 -11.61
N GLU A 217 -4.51 10.44 -11.97
CA GLU A 217 -5.70 11.20 -11.53
C GLU A 217 -7.02 10.52 -11.94
N LYS A 218 -7.04 9.81 -13.08
CA LYS A 218 -8.20 9.01 -13.53
C LYS A 218 -8.62 7.94 -12.52
N ALA A 219 -7.70 7.45 -11.68
CA ALA A 219 -8.05 6.51 -10.61
C ALA A 219 -8.97 7.14 -9.56
N PHE A 220 -8.90 8.46 -9.36
CA PHE A 220 -9.75 9.18 -8.42
C PHE A 220 -11.00 9.77 -9.08
N THR A 221 -10.84 10.36 -10.26
CA THR A 221 -11.93 11.08 -10.95
C THR A 221 -12.83 10.20 -11.81
N GLY A 222 -12.40 8.96 -12.08
CA GLY A 222 -13.02 8.08 -13.07
C GLY A 222 -12.48 8.34 -14.49
N VAL A 223 -12.81 7.42 -15.39
CA VAL A 223 -12.42 7.43 -16.81
C VAL A 223 -13.59 7.91 -17.65
N GLU A 224 -13.38 8.95 -18.45
CA GLU A 224 -14.43 9.51 -19.31
C GLU A 224 -14.72 8.61 -20.52
N ASP A 225 -15.98 8.22 -20.71
CA ASP A 225 -16.44 7.53 -21.91
C ASP A 225 -16.49 8.51 -23.10
N PRO A 226 -15.76 8.25 -24.20
CA PRO A 226 -15.76 9.13 -25.37
C PRO A 226 -17.13 9.31 -26.03
N MET A 227 -18.04 8.34 -25.86
CA MET A 227 -19.35 8.34 -26.50
C MET A 227 -20.42 9.02 -25.64
N THR A 228 -20.41 8.78 -24.33
CA THR A 228 -21.45 9.28 -23.41
C THR A 228 -21.01 10.48 -22.57
N LYS A 229 -19.71 10.78 -22.54
CA LYS A 229 -19.11 11.80 -21.66
C LYS A 229 -19.30 11.52 -20.16
N GLU A 230 -19.68 10.30 -19.83
CA GLU A 230 -19.87 9.84 -18.46
C GLU A 230 -18.55 9.39 -17.84
N CYS A 231 -18.35 9.69 -16.55
CA CYS A 231 -17.21 9.16 -15.80
C CYS A 231 -17.53 7.75 -15.33
N LEU A 232 -16.75 6.78 -15.80
CA LEU A 232 -16.84 5.37 -15.44
C LEU A 232 -15.81 5.04 -14.35
N SER A 233 -16.12 4.05 -13.52
CA SER A 233 -15.12 3.45 -12.64
C SER A 233 -13.98 2.81 -13.45
N VAL A 234 -12.82 2.61 -12.85
CA VAL A 234 -11.68 1.97 -13.54
C VAL A 234 -12.07 0.56 -14.02
N GLY A 235 -12.86 -0.18 -13.23
CA GLY A 235 -13.37 -1.50 -13.59
C GLY A 235 -14.29 -1.49 -14.81
N GLU A 236 -15.23 -0.54 -14.89
CA GLU A 236 -16.13 -0.39 -16.05
C GLU A 236 -15.38 0.07 -17.30
N ALA A 237 -14.39 0.96 -17.14
CA ALA A 237 -13.53 1.40 -18.22
C ALA A 237 -12.74 0.25 -18.85
N VAL A 238 -12.26 -0.69 -18.03
CA VAL A 238 -11.61 -1.92 -18.51
C VAL A 238 -12.59 -2.81 -19.27
N GLN A 239 -13.81 -2.99 -18.75
CA GLN A 239 -14.83 -3.81 -19.42
C GLN A 239 -15.22 -3.25 -20.79
N LYS A 240 -15.31 -1.92 -20.91
CA LYS A 240 -15.59 -1.23 -22.19
C LYS A 240 -14.37 -1.08 -23.10
N GLY A 241 -13.16 -1.44 -22.64
CA GLY A 241 -11.93 -1.35 -23.43
C GLY A 241 -11.30 0.05 -23.49
N TRP A 242 -11.73 0.97 -22.63
CA TRP A 242 -11.17 2.33 -22.53
C TRP A 242 -9.85 2.38 -21.73
N MET A 243 -9.49 1.30 -21.03
CA MET A 243 -8.23 1.19 -20.29
C MET A 243 -7.60 -0.22 -20.40
N PRO A 244 -6.28 -0.33 -20.62
CA PRO A 244 -5.57 -1.61 -20.57
C PRO A 244 -5.59 -2.24 -19.18
N LYS A 245 -5.78 -3.56 -19.10
CA LYS A 245 -5.85 -4.32 -17.84
C LYS A 245 -4.61 -4.13 -16.95
N ASP A 246 -3.42 -4.14 -17.53
CA ASP A 246 -2.15 -4.05 -16.78
C ASP A 246 -1.94 -2.69 -16.09
N SER A 247 -2.52 -1.62 -16.65
CA SER A 247 -2.53 -0.30 -16.01
C SER A 247 -3.67 -0.16 -15.02
N ALA A 248 -4.81 -0.79 -15.31
CA ALA A 248 -6.01 -0.69 -14.50
C ALA A 248 -5.89 -1.34 -13.12
N ILE A 249 -5.11 -2.42 -12.95
CA ILE A 249 -4.95 -3.10 -11.65
C ILE A 249 -4.50 -2.11 -10.56
N ARG A 250 -3.44 -1.34 -10.83
CA ARG A 250 -2.92 -0.33 -9.90
C ARG A 250 -3.91 0.80 -9.61
N HIS A 251 -4.70 1.19 -10.61
CA HIS A 251 -5.70 2.25 -10.46
C HIS A 251 -6.96 1.77 -9.74
N MET A 252 -7.36 0.50 -9.91
CA MET A 252 -8.48 -0.12 -9.19
C MET A 252 -8.19 -0.25 -7.69
N GLU A 253 -6.98 -0.68 -7.32
CA GLU A 253 -6.55 -0.73 -5.91
C GLU A 253 -6.59 0.66 -5.27
N ALA A 254 -6.06 1.68 -5.96
CA ALA A 254 -6.13 3.05 -5.49
C ALA A 254 -7.58 3.53 -5.34
N GLN A 255 -8.41 3.34 -6.36
CA GLN A 255 -9.82 3.75 -6.36
C GLN A 255 -10.61 3.10 -5.21
N TYR A 256 -10.40 1.80 -4.97
CA TYR A 256 -11.03 1.04 -3.89
C TYR A 256 -10.60 1.56 -2.50
N LEU A 257 -9.30 1.78 -2.29
CA LEU A 257 -8.76 2.23 -1.00
C LEU A 257 -9.10 3.70 -0.69
N THR A 258 -9.22 4.55 -1.71
CA THR A 258 -9.47 5.98 -1.52
C THR A 258 -10.94 6.36 -1.55
N GLY A 259 -11.83 5.44 -1.91
CA GLY A 259 -13.24 5.75 -2.21
C GLY A 259 -13.37 6.71 -3.40
N GLY A 260 -12.46 6.58 -4.37
CA GLY A 260 -12.55 7.30 -5.65
C GLY A 260 -13.79 6.85 -6.43
N LEU A 261 -14.19 7.65 -7.42
CA LEU A 261 -15.50 7.58 -8.09
C LEU A 261 -15.83 6.21 -8.70
#